data_AF-A0A8H6SN51-F1
#
_entry.id   AF-A0A8H6SN51-F1
#
_cell.length_a   1.000
_cell.length_b   1.000
_cell.length_c   1.000
_cell.angle_alpha   90.00
_cell.angle_beta   90.00
_cell.angle_gamma   90.00
#
_symmetry.space_group_name_H-M   'P 1'
#
loop_
_entity.id
_entity.type
_entity.pdbx_description
1 polymer ?
#
loop_
_entity_poly.entity_id
_entity_poly.type
_entity_poly.pdbx_seq_one_letter_code
_entity_poly.pdbx_strand_id
1 'polypeptide(L)'
;MFIAVCLGFFFSFIMPFKTVLFGFLVSSALALPIRREVPQEHSHQQILTSVTASLAKNNPNGIVDPVFGLLGNAAAAKGLGKLTDPDCLQQATADQAFTNAKAAGDVQGQVDALIFRALERNSGSVGAPSNACKSLKAVNPEIAAISQHQDPASPNAAATNKAIALALAKQIAAVGGNPLDALKSGTFAPGKAGDSTGKGNTCDDANDAVGCIFTQKLIVNDATPDEIKAAVAGVAVAAPPPPPAPPAAAAPAQAQGPPPAPPASAIGSFGKCSVPQIEFAAGLDGRKETSFQPVDKSSYNHGSAQAIGIITQFICDTLTNSCGADAKAKATCAAAQAAANAAPPKTGADADAFNSVFGIQTASRCFL
;
A
#
# COMPACT_ATOMS: atom_id res chain seq x y z
N MET A 1 68.63 41.47 -48.25
CA MET A 1 67.68 42.24 -49.08
C MET A 1 66.44 42.49 -48.21
N PHE A 2 66.32 43.73 -47.71
CA PHE A 2 65.21 44.38 -46.96
C PHE A 2 64.43 43.53 -45.94
N ILE A 3 64.68 43.57 -44.62
CA ILE A 3 64.47 44.65 -43.63
C ILE A 3 63.18 45.46 -43.85
N ALA A 4 62.18 45.20 -42.99
CA ALA A 4 61.15 46.16 -42.62
C ALA A 4 60.92 46.08 -41.10
N VAL A 5 61.34 47.16 -40.44
CA VAL A 5 61.15 47.50 -39.03
C VAL A 5 59.80 48.18 -38.89
N CYS A 6 59.03 47.90 -37.83
CA CYS A 6 58.12 48.88 -37.25
C CYS A 6 57.86 48.62 -35.75
N LEU A 7 58.36 49.57 -34.95
CA LEU A 7 57.83 50.18 -33.72
C LEU A 7 56.57 49.51 -33.13
N GLY A 8 56.48 49.07 -31.87
CA GLY A 8 56.99 49.63 -30.62
C GLY A 8 55.98 50.63 -30.04
N PHE A 9 55.15 50.23 -29.06
CA PHE A 9 54.59 51.11 -28.02
C PHE A 9 54.03 50.28 -26.84
N PHE A 10 54.70 50.38 -25.69
CA PHE A 10 54.19 50.03 -24.38
C PHE A 10 53.16 51.09 -23.96
N PHE A 11 51.94 50.69 -23.61
CA PHE A 11 51.05 51.51 -22.78
C PHE A 11 50.53 50.68 -21.61
N SER A 12 51.09 50.97 -20.45
CA SER A 12 50.53 50.61 -19.15
C SER A 12 49.31 51.49 -18.93
N PHE A 13 48.11 50.91 -18.83
CA PHE A 13 46.91 51.62 -18.42
C PHE A 13 46.41 51.04 -17.10
N ILE A 14 46.76 51.74 -16.03
CA ILE A 14 46.06 51.75 -14.76
C ILE A 14 44.72 52.46 -15.02
N MET A 15 43.59 51.82 -14.79
CA MET A 15 42.33 52.54 -14.58
C MET A 15 41.45 51.90 -13.49
N PRO A 16 40.64 52.72 -12.81
CA PRO A 16 40.33 52.54 -11.39
C PRO A 16 38.93 51.99 -11.12
N PHE A 17 38.78 51.61 -9.86
CA PHE A 17 37.56 51.28 -9.14
C PHE A 17 36.40 52.25 -9.41
N LYS A 18 35.20 51.67 -9.60
CA LYS A 18 33.84 52.25 -9.53
C LYS A 18 33.14 52.66 -10.85
N THR A 19 32.03 51.93 -11.08
CA THR A 19 30.77 52.34 -11.75
C THR A 19 30.64 52.08 -13.25
N VAL A 20 30.14 50.89 -13.62
CA VAL A 20 29.23 50.72 -14.77
C VAL A 20 28.14 49.72 -14.37
N LEU A 21 26.90 50.21 -14.31
CA LEU A 21 25.67 49.47 -14.08
C LEU A 21 24.96 49.26 -15.43
N PHE A 22 24.14 48.21 -15.50
CA PHE A 22 23.15 47.88 -16.54
C PHE A 22 23.62 47.14 -17.80
N GLY A 23 23.20 45.87 -17.89
CA GLY A 23 23.04 45.22 -19.20
C GLY A 23 23.18 43.70 -19.28
N PHE A 24 22.74 42.88 -18.31
CA PHE A 24 22.50 41.44 -18.55
C PHE A 24 21.36 40.93 -17.66
N LEU A 25 20.13 41.05 -18.16
CA LEU A 25 18.98 40.30 -17.69
C LEU A 25 18.50 39.46 -18.88
N VAL A 26 18.46 38.15 -18.67
CA VAL A 26 17.51 37.14 -19.19
C VAL A 26 18.24 35.81 -19.41
N SER A 27 17.66 34.76 -18.81
CA SER A 27 17.95 33.33 -18.96
C SER A 27 19.04 32.73 -18.07
N SER A 28 18.69 32.50 -16.81
CA SER A 28 18.99 31.22 -16.17
C SER A 28 17.76 30.81 -15.39
N ALA A 29 16.93 30.00 -16.05
CA ALA A 29 15.82 29.33 -15.42
C ALA A 29 16.33 28.60 -14.16
N LEU A 30 15.54 28.71 -13.09
CA LEU A 30 15.65 27.86 -11.92
C LEU A 30 15.75 26.42 -12.38
N ALA A 31 16.94 25.83 -12.34
CA ALA A 31 17.09 24.39 -12.34
C ALA A 31 16.60 23.92 -10.97
N LEU A 32 15.28 23.80 -10.83
CA LEU A 32 14.69 22.94 -9.81
C LEU A 32 15.39 21.58 -9.96
N PRO A 33 15.90 20.96 -8.88
CA PRO A 33 16.43 19.62 -8.98
C PRO A 33 15.31 18.74 -9.55
N ILE A 34 15.53 18.23 -10.76
CA ILE A 34 14.64 17.28 -11.40
C ILE A 34 14.49 16.12 -10.40
N ARG A 35 13.31 16.00 -9.80
CA ARG A 35 12.92 14.76 -9.12
C ARG A 35 12.91 13.70 -10.19
N ARG A 36 13.99 12.93 -10.28
CA ARG A 36 13.99 11.71 -11.06
C ARG A 36 13.38 10.65 -10.16
N GLU A 37 12.06 10.74 -10.01
CA GLU A 37 11.24 9.62 -9.54
C GLU A 37 11.44 8.52 -10.60
N VAL A 38 11.97 7.38 -10.17
CA VAL A 38 12.22 6.24 -11.04
C VAL A 38 10.94 5.41 -11.17
N PRO A 39 10.66 4.77 -12.31
CA PRO A 39 9.29 4.55 -12.76
C PRO A 39 8.37 3.56 -12.00
N GLN A 40 8.58 3.28 -10.72
CA GLN A 40 7.79 2.32 -9.95
C GLN A 40 7.57 2.76 -8.50
N GLU A 41 8.11 3.92 -8.09
CA GLU A 41 8.18 4.30 -6.67
C GLU A 41 6.81 4.31 -6.02
N HIS A 42 5.79 4.89 -6.67
CA HIS A 42 4.43 5.01 -6.16
C HIS A 42 3.44 4.02 -6.78
N SER A 43 3.93 2.96 -7.43
CA SER A 43 3.08 1.93 -8.05
C SER A 43 2.15 1.22 -7.07
N HIS A 44 2.59 1.05 -5.82
CA HIS A 44 1.90 0.35 -4.73
C HIS A 44 1.54 1.31 -3.59
N GLN A 45 0.96 2.47 -3.92
CA GLN A 45 0.78 3.59 -2.98
C GLN A 45 0.03 3.23 -1.69
N GLN A 46 -0.96 2.35 -1.75
CA GLN A 46 -1.66 1.88 -0.53
C GLN A 46 -0.73 1.18 0.46
N ILE A 47 0.24 0.41 -0.05
CA ILE A 47 1.23 -0.30 0.77
C ILE A 47 2.22 0.71 1.37
N LEU A 48 2.71 1.66 0.56
CA LEU A 48 3.58 2.74 1.06
C LEU A 48 2.91 3.56 2.14
N THR A 49 1.64 3.88 1.98
CA THR A 49 0.85 4.64 2.97
C THR A 49 0.79 3.88 4.30
N SER A 50 0.47 2.58 4.26
CA SER A 50 0.40 1.72 5.45
C SER A 50 1.76 1.56 6.15
N VAL A 51 2.82 1.32 5.38
CA VAL A 51 4.20 1.21 5.90
C VAL A 51 4.68 2.53 6.47
N THR A 52 4.34 3.67 5.85
CA THR A 52 4.66 5.01 6.36
C THR A 52 4.02 5.22 7.74
N ALA A 53 2.72 4.92 7.86
CA ALA A 53 2.01 5.03 9.14
C ALA A 53 2.62 4.12 10.22
N SER A 54 3.01 2.89 9.86
CA SER A 54 3.64 1.94 10.78
C SER A 54 5.05 2.36 11.18
N LEU A 55 5.89 2.82 10.25
CA LEU A 55 7.24 3.32 10.50
C LEU A 55 7.22 4.54 11.42
N ALA A 56 6.28 5.47 11.22
CA ALA A 56 6.14 6.68 12.02
C ALA A 56 5.88 6.44 13.51
N LYS A 57 5.33 5.26 13.88
CA LYS A 57 5.10 4.90 15.30
C LYS A 57 6.41 4.84 16.10
N ASN A 58 7.50 4.37 15.49
CA ASN A 58 8.84 4.37 16.09
C ASN A 58 9.91 4.19 14.99
N ASN A 59 10.74 5.22 14.77
CA ASN A 59 11.74 5.25 13.70
C ASN A 59 13.13 5.63 14.24
N PRO A 60 13.81 4.72 14.97
CA PRO A 60 15.09 5.03 15.65
C PRO A 60 16.23 5.34 14.67
N ASN A 61 16.14 4.78 13.45
CA ASN A 61 17.10 5.00 12.38
C ASN A 61 16.83 6.29 11.59
N GLY A 62 15.70 6.97 11.81
CA GLY A 62 15.36 8.18 11.06
C GLY A 62 15.26 7.95 9.56
N ILE A 63 14.75 6.78 9.14
CA ILE A 63 14.45 6.48 7.74
C ILE A 63 13.47 7.53 7.22
N VAL A 64 13.79 8.19 6.11
CA VAL A 64 13.09 9.42 5.71
C VAL A 64 11.67 9.12 5.23
N ASP A 65 11.55 8.20 4.28
CA ASP A 65 10.27 7.77 3.70
C ASP A 65 10.42 6.35 3.14
N PRO A 66 9.44 5.45 3.30
CA PRO A 66 9.50 4.10 2.73
C PRO A 66 9.73 4.05 1.23
N VAL A 67 9.29 5.06 0.47
CA VAL A 67 9.46 5.11 -0.99
C VAL A 67 10.93 5.00 -1.38
N PHE A 68 11.86 5.57 -0.60
CA PHE A 68 13.30 5.49 -0.85
C PHE A 68 13.83 4.04 -0.84
N GLY A 69 13.17 3.14 -0.10
CA GLY A 69 13.50 1.73 -0.07
C GLY A 69 13.18 0.99 -1.37
N LEU A 70 12.34 1.56 -2.25
CA LEU A 70 11.98 0.96 -3.54
C LEU A 70 12.87 1.46 -4.69
N LEU A 71 13.82 2.35 -4.40
CA LEU A 71 14.60 3.04 -5.43
C LEU A 71 15.97 2.40 -5.65
N GLY A 72 16.59 2.77 -6.77
CA GLY A 72 18.00 2.47 -7.02
C GLY A 72 18.90 3.15 -5.98
N ASN A 73 20.06 2.55 -5.70
CA ASN A 73 20.93 2.90 -4.57
C ASN A 73 21.29 4.40 -4.49
N ALA A 74 21.47 5.07 -5.64
CA ALA A 74 21.76 6.51 -5.68
C ALA A 74 20.62 7.37 -5.12
N ALA A 75 19.36 7.00 -5.35
CA ALA A 75 18.20 7.68 -4.80
C ALA A 75 17.91 7.20 -3.38
N ALA A 76 18.00 5.89 -3.12
CA ALA A 76 17.83 5.30 -1.79
C ALA A 76 18.77 5.92 -0.73
N ALA A 77 19.99 6.31 -1.13
CA ALA A 77 20.95 7.00 -0.27
C ALA A 77 20.38 8.26 0.41
N LYS A 78 19.40 8.93 -0.19
CA LYS A 78 18.75 10.13 0.38
C LYS A 78 17.78 9.80 1.51
N GLY A 79 17.33 8.55 1.61
CA GLY A 79 16.35 8.09 2.59
C GLY A 79 16.90 7.25 3.74
N LEU A 80 18.22 7.04 3.78
CA LEU A 80 18.88 6.11 4.70
C LEU A 80 18.71 6.45 6.20
N GLY A 81 18.58 7.73 6.53
CA GLY A 81 18.70 8.17 7.91
C GLY A 81 20.08 7.82 8.48
N LYS A 82 20.10 6.99 9.53
CA LYS A 82 21.32 6.49 10.18
C LYS A 82 21.88 5.20 9.56
N LEU A 83 21.19 4.59 8.60
CA LEU A 83 21.69 3.42 7.90
C LEU A 83 22.82 3.82 6.94
N THR A 84 23.73 2.88 6.64
CA THR A 84 24.86 3.13 5.74
C THR A 84 24.79 2.36 4.43
N ASP A 85 23.96 1.30 4.38
CA ASP A 85 23.85 0.41 3.23
C ASP A 85 22.51 0.60 2.50
N PRO A 86 22.49 1.22 1.31
CA PRO A 86 21.26 1.38 0.52
C PRO A 86 20.67 0.06 0.03
N ASP A 87 21.45 -1.02 -0.10
CA ASP A 87 20.91 -2.33 -0.44
C ASP A 87 20.01 -2.89 0.68
N CYS A 88 20.18 -2.39 1.90
CA CYS A 88 19.43 -2.80 3.08
C CYS A 88 18.26 -1.88 3.45
N LEU A 89 18.09 -0.74 2.78
CA LEU A 89 17.08 0.25 3.17
C LEU A 89 15.66 -0.33 3.17
N GLN A 90 15.27 -1.04 2.11
CA GLN A 90 13.94 -1.67 2.04
C GLN A 90 13.71 -2.66 3.19
N GLN A 91 14.69 -3.55 3.44
CA GLN A 91 14.57 -4.55 4.49
C GLN A 91 14.47 -3.87 5.86
N ALA A 92 15.30 -2.87 6.14
CA ALA A 92 15.28 -2.14 7.40
C ALA A 92 13.95 -1.39 7.62
N THR A 93 13.41 -0.78 6.56
CA THR A 93 12.09 -0.11 6.60
C THR A 93 10.99 -1.12 6.90
N ALA A 94 10.94 -2.23 6.16
CA ALA A 94 9.94 -3.29 6.33
C ALA A 94 10.01 -3.89 7.75
N ASP A 95 11.23 -4.17 8.22
CA ASP A 95 11.50 -4.76 9.52
C ASP A 95 11.05 -3.84 10.67
N GLN A 96 11.39 -2.55 10.60
CA GLN A 96 10.95 -1.58 11.60
C GLN A 96 9.42 -1.37 11.58
N ALA A 97 8.82 -1.23 10.39
CA ALA A 97 7.38 -1.08 10.25
C ALA A 97 6.64 -2.31 10.78
N PHE A 98 7.13 -3.52 10.49
CA PHE A 98 6.59 -4.77 10.99
C PHE A 98 6.69 -4.85 12.52
N THR A 99 7.85 -4.53 13.11
CA THR A 99 8.01 -4.48 14.58
C THR A 99 6.98 -3.53 15.20
N ASN A 100 6.77 -2.36 14.62
CA ASN A 100 5.83 -1.37 15.13
C ASN A 100 4.37 -1.84 15.00
N ALA A 101 4.02 -2.47 13.88
CA ALA A 101 2.69 -3.03 13.66
C ALA A 101 2.42 -4.20 14.62
N LYS A 102 3.39 -5.09 14.81
CA LYS A 102 3.32 -6.21 15.77
C LYS A 102 3.15 -5.72 17.21
N ALA A 103 3.89 -4.70 17.62
CA ALA A 103 3.74 -4.08 18.94
C ALA A 103 2.36 -3.43 19.15
N ALA A 104 1.71 -2.98 18.07
CA ALA A 104 0.37 -2.38 18.09
C ALA A 104 -0.77 -3.42 17.97
N GLY A 105 -0.47 -4.71 17.75
CA GLY A 105 -1.50 -5.71 17.42
C GLY A 105 -2.16 -5.49 16.05
N ASP A 106 -1.50 -4.73 15.18
CA ASP A 106 -1.99 -4.33 13.86
C ASP A 106 -1.61 -5.39 12.83
N VAL A 107 -2.50 -6.36 12.59
CA VAL A 107 -2.26 -7.47 11.65
C VAL A 107 -2.15 -6.95 10.22
N GLN A 108 -2.97 -5.97 9.82
CA GLN A 108 -2.89 -5.41 8.47
C GLN A 108 -1.56 -4.69 8.25
N GLY A 109 -1.10 -3.89 9.23
CA GLY A 109 0.22 -3.26 9.16
C GLY A 109 1.39 -4.27 9.10
N GLN A 110 1.26 -5.43 9.76
CA GLN A 110 2.23 -6.53 9.62
C GLN A 110 2.21 -7.10 8.20
N VAL A 111 1.04 -7.37 7.64
CA VAL A 111 0.86 -7.86 6.26
C VAL A 111 1.43 -6.88 5.24
N ASP A 112 1.12 -5.59 5.37
CA ASP A 112 1.58 -4.57 4.43
C ASP A 112 3.10 -4.37 4.50
N ALA A 113 3.71 -4.51 5.69
CA ALA A 113 5.17 -4.52 5.82
C ALA A 113 5.81 -5.75 5.16
N LEU A 114 5.19 -6.92 5.24
CA LEU A 114 5.64 -8.12 4.53
C LEU A 114 5.51 -7.95 3.00
N ILE A 115 4.40 -7.40 2.52
CA ILE A 115 4.20 -7.09 1.10
C ILE A 115 5.27 -6.11 0.64
N PHE A 116 5.50 -5.02 1.38
CA PHE A 116 6.55 -4.05 1.08
C PHE A 116 7.95 -4.68 0.99
N ARG A 117 8.26 -5.65 1.86
CA ARG A 117 9.54 -6.39 1.80
C ARG A 117 9.70 -7.17 0.49
N ALA A 118 8.59 -7.69 -0.04
CA ALA A 118 8.59 -8.47 -1.28
C ALA A 118 8.55 -7.62 -2.54
N LEU A 119 8.10 -6.36 -2.46
CA LEU A 119 8.06 -5.47 -3.63
C LEU A 119 9.42 -5.40 -4.32
N GLU A 120 9.39 -5.35 -5.64
CA GLU A 120 10.59 -5.14 -6.43
C GLU A 120 11.19 -3.77 -6.12
N ARG A 121 12.52 -3.76 -5.94
CA ARG A 121 13.31 -2.53 -5.87
C ARG A 121 13.82 -2.20 -7.26
N ASN A 122 13.72 -0.94 -7.66
CA ASN A 122 14.29 -0.52 -8.93
C ASN A 122 15.82 -0.64 -8.89
N SER A 123 16.38 -1.43 -9.80
CA SER A 123 17.83 -1.61 -9.97
C SER A 123 18.48 -0.52 -10.83
N GLY A 124 17.69 0.39 -11.41
CA GLY A 124 18.15 1.50 -12.24
C GLY A 124 18.28 1.17 -13.73
N SER A 125 17.99 -0.07 -14.13
CA SER A 125 17.97 -0.50 -15.54
C SER A 125 17.10 -1.74 -15.73
N VAL A 126 16.37 -1.80 -16.84
CA VAL A 126 15.50 -2.93 -17.18
C VAL A 126 16.29 -4.23 -17.28
N GLY A 127 15.87 -5.25 -16.53
CA GLY A 127 16.45 -6.59 -16.50
C GLY A 127 17.68 -6.76 -15.61
N ALA A 128 18.05 -5.74 -14.84
CA ALA A 128 19.09 -5.89 -13.82
C ALA A 128 18.48 -6.41 -12.50
N PRO A 129 19.07 -7.44 -11.88
CA PRO A 129 18.58 -7.97 -10.63
C PRO A 129 18.78 -6.99 -9.48
N SER A 130 17.88 -7.06 -8.50
CA SER A 130 17.96 -6.31 -7.26
C SER A 130 19.00 -6.91 -6.32
N ASN A 131 19.98 -6.10 -5.88
CA ASN A 131 20.98 -6.53 -4.91
C ASN A 131 20.33 -6.92 -3.57
N ALA A 132 20.75 -8.06 -3.01
CA ALA A 132 20.35 -8.52 -1.69
C ALA A 132 20.98 -7.67 -0.57
N CYS A 133 20.22 -7.41 0.49
CA CYS A 133 20.74 -6.86 1.73
C CYS A 133 21.65 -7.89 2.42
N LYS A 134 22.93 -7.55 2.62
CA LYS A 134 23.91 -8.45 3.26
C LYS A 134 24.47 -7.91 4.57
N SER A 135 24.44 -6.59 4.78
CA SER A 135 25.06 -5.95 5.94
C SER A 135 24.14 -5.87 7.16
N LEU A 136 22.82 -6.06 6.98
CA LEU A 136 21.84 -5.98 8.05
C LEU A 136 21.03 -7.28 8.14
N LYS A 137 20.97 -7.84 9.35
CA LYS A 137 20.09 -8.96 9.67
C LYS A 137 18.77 -8.41 10.19
N ALA A 138 17.66 -8.80 9.57
CA ALA A 138 16.33 -8.45 10.06
C ALA A 138 16.10 -9.00 11.48
N VAL A 139 15.44 -8.19 12.31
CA VAL A 139 15.04 -8.53 13.67
C VAL A 139 13.87 -9.51 13.64
N ASN A 140 12.91 -9.30 12.75
CA ASN A 140 11.74 -10.15 12.64
C ASN A 140 12.02 -11.33 11.69
N PRO A 141 11.86 -12.59 12.14
CA PRO A 141 12.07 -13.76 11.29
C PRO A 141 11.12 -13.79 10.09
N GLU A 142 9.91 -13.22 10.22
CA GLU A 142 8.93 -13.12 9.14
C GLU A 142 9.48 -12.25 7.98
N ILE A 143 10.17 -11.16 8.30
CA ILE A 143 10.81 -10.28 7.31
C ILE A 143 12.09 -10.92 6.76
N ALA A 144 12.86 -11.62 7.62
CA ALA A 144 14.07 -12.33 7.20
C ALA A 144 13.77 -13.48 6.21
N ALA A 145 12.57 -14.06 6.25
CA ALA A 145 12.15 -15.15 5.38
C ALA A 145 11.80 -14.71 3.95
N ILE A 146 11.79 -13.40 3.67
CA ILE A 146 11.37 -12.83 2.40
C ILE A 146 12.49 -11.97 1.81
N SER A 147 12.70 -12.11 0.50
CA SER A 147 13.52 -11.21 -0.32
C SER A 147 12.64 -10.39 -1.25
N GLN A 148 13.19 -9.31 -1.80
CA GLN A 148 12.51 -8.51 -2.83
C GLN A 148 12.39 -9.26 -4.16
N HIS A 149 11.28 -9.02 -4.86
CA HIS A 149 11.12 -9.37 -6.27
C HIS A 149 12.27 -8.79 -7.12
N GLN A 150 12.59 -9.50 -8.18
CA GLN A 150 13.53 -9.10 -9.21
C GLN A 150 12.79 -8.41 -10.34
N ASP A 151 13.50 -7.56 -11.07
CA ASP A 151 12.98 -6.96 -12.29
C ASP A 151 12.45 -8.09 -13.23
N PRO A 152 11.21 -8.00 -13.73
CA PRO A 152 10.58 -9.07 -14.50
C PRO A 152 11.29 -9.43 -15.81
N ALA A 153 12.13 -8.54 -16.34
CA ALA A 153 12.98 -8.80 -17.50
C ALA A 153 14.33 -9.45 -17.12
N SER A 154 14.61 -9.65 -15.83
CA SER A 154 15.83 -10.33 -15.37
C SER A 154 15.81 -11.82 -15.69
N PRO A 155 16.98 -12.45 -15.87
CA PRO A 155 17.07 -13.90 -15.99
C PRO A 155 16.42 -14.62 -14.81
N ASN A 156 15.55 -15.60 -15.08
CA ASN A 156 14.81 -16.38 -14.08
C ASN A 156 13.89 -15.57 -13.15
N ALA A 157 13.53 -14.33 -13.50
CA ALA A 157 12.67 -13.48 -12.66
C ALA A 157 11.33 -14.15 -12.33
N ALA A 158 10.64 -14.72 -13.31
CA ALA A 158 9.34 -15.37 -13.09
C ALA A 158 9.38 -16.50 -12.04
N ALA A 159 10.41 -17.36 -12.09
CA ALA A 159 10.58 -18.43 -11.11
C ALA A 159 10.98 -17.89 -9.73
N THR A 160 11.85 -16.88 -9.70
CA THR A 160 12.34 -16.25 -8.47
C THR A 160 11.21 -15.49 -7.75
N ASN A 161 10.47 -14.66 -8.49
CA ASN A 161 9.36 -13.87 -7.95
C ASN A 161 8.22 -14.78 -7.51
N LYS A 162 7.92 -15.86 -8.23
CA LYS A 162 6.97 -16.88 -7.74
C LYS A 162 7.39 -17.44 -6.38
N ALA A 163 8.65 -17.84 -6.24
CA ALA A 163 9.14 -18.38 -4.97
C ALA A 163 9.03 -17.37 -3.82
N ILE A 164 9.29 -16.09 -4.11
CA ILE A 164 9.13 -14.98 -3.16
C ILE A 164 7.66 -14.79 -2.79
N ALA A 165 6.74 -14.71 -3.76
CA ALA A 165 5.32 -14.58 -3.51
C ALA A 165 4.74 -15.72 -2.67
N LEU A 166 5.20 -16.96 -2.89
CA LEU A 166 4.81 -18.11 -2.07
C LEU A 166 5.42 -18.06 -0.66
N ALA A 167 6.65 -17.58 -0.51
CA ALA A 167 7.25 -17.35 0.81
C ALA A 167 6.51 -16.25 1.57
N LEU A 168 6.18 -15.14 0.91
CA LEU A 168 5.37 -14.06 1.43
C LEU A 168 4.01 -14.57 1.91
N ALA A 169 3.30 -15.35 1.09
CA ALA A 169 2.00 -15.92 1.46
C ALA A 169 2.07 -16.74 2.75
N LYS A 170 3.14 -17.53 2.95
CA LYS A 170 3.36 -18.28 4.19
C LYS A 170 3.56 -17.36 5.39
N GLN A 171 4.29 -16.26 5.25
CA GLN A 171 4.48 -15.31 6.35
C GLN A 171 3.20 -14.55 6.66
N ILE A 172 2.45 -14.14 5.64
CA ILE A 172 1.12 -13.51 5.81
C ILE A 172 0.18 -14.47 6.56
N ALA A 173 0.14 -15.75 6.19
CA ALA A 173 -0.64 -16.75 6.91
C ALA A 173 -0.19 -16.90 8.36
N ALA A 174 1.13 -16.93 8.61
CA ALA A 174 1.69 -17.10 9.94
C ALA A 174 1.33 -15.95 10.89
N VAL A 175 1.20 -14.72 10.39
CA VAL A 175 0.77 -13.55 11.20
C VAL A 175 -0.75 -13.39 11.28
N GLY A 176 -1.53 -14.30 10.70
CA GLY A 176 -2.99 -14.28 10.72
C GLY A 176 -3.64 -13.40 9.65
N GLY A 177 -2.89 -12.98 8.63
CA GLY A 177 -3.41 -12.24 7.48
C GLY A 177 -4.01 -13.15 6.40
N ASN A 178 -4.61 -12.55 5.37
CA ASN A 178 -5.12 -13.27 4.22
C ASN A 178 -3.98 -13.62 3.24
N PRO A 179 -3.62 -14.90 3.04
CA PRO A 179 -2.46 -15.27 2.22
C PRO A 179 -2.55 -14.81 0.76
N LEU A 180 -3.76 -14.57 0.24
CA LEU A 180 -3.97 -14.05 -1.11
C LEU A 180 -3.49 -12.59 -1.27
N ASP A 181 -3.29 -11.87 -0.17
CA ASP A 181 -2.69 -10.53 -0.21
C ASP A 181 -1.24 -10.57 -0.71
N ALA A 182 -0.58 -11.73 -0.74
CA ALA A 182 0.71 -11.90 -1.40
C ALA A 182 0.66 -11.52 -2.89
N LEU A 183 -0.50 -11.64 -3.55
CA LEU A 183 -0.69 -11.23 -4.95
C LEU A 183 -0.52 -9.71 -5.13
N LYS A 184 -0.72 -8.91 -4.07
CA LYS A 184 -0.48 -7.46 -4.09
C LYS A 184 1.01 -7.10 -4.17
N SER A 185 1.92 -8.06 -4.06
CA SER A 185 3.35 -7.84 -4.30
C SER A 185 3.75 -7.99 -5.78
N GLY A 186 2.79 -8.35 -6.64
CA GLY A 186 3.00 -8.61 -8.06
C GLY A 186 3.74 -7.48 -8.77
N THR A 187 4.46 -7.86 -9.81
CA THR A 187 5.28 -6.94 -10.61
C THR A 187 4.56 -6.51 -11.89
N PHE A 188 5.27 -5.81 -12.77
CA PHE A 188 4.77 -5.44 -14.09
C PHE A 188 5.08 -6.50 -15.16
N ALA A 189 4.46 -6.39 -16.32
CA ALA A 189 4.90 -7.15 -17.48
C ALA A 189 6.38 -6.83 -17.82
N PRO A 190 7.21 -7.82 -18.20
CA PRO A 190 8.62 -7.59 -18.50
C PRO A 190 8.86 -6.47 -19.52
N GLY A 191 9.71 -5.52 -19.17
CA GLY A 191 10.19 -4.49 -20.07
C GLY A 191 11.14 -5.03 -21.14
N LYS A 192 11.52 -4.19 -22.10
CA LYS A 192 12.56 -4.53 -23.07
C LYS A 192 13.94 -4.28 -22.47
N ALA A 193 14.77 -5.31 -22.39
CA ALA A 193 16.16 -5.17 -21.99
C ALA A 193 16.89 -4.14 -22.88
N GLY A 194 17.68 -3.27 -22.27
CA GLY A 194 18.38 -2.18 -22.99
C GLY A 194 17.53 -0.94 -23.28
N ASP A 195 16.30 -0.85 -22.76
CA ASP A 195 15.52 0.38 -22.76
C ASP A 195 16.27 1.50 -22.02
N SER A 196 16.68 2.54 -22.76
CA SER A 196 17.45 3.67 -22.26
C SER A 196 16.66 4.59 -21.32
N THR A 197 15.33 4.47 -21.30
CA THR A 197 14.47 5.22 -20.38
C THR A 197 14.48 4.60 -18.98
N GLY A 198 14.80 3.31 -18.87
CA GLY A 198 14.68 2.55 -17.62
C GLY A 198 13.23 2.43 -17.12
N LYS A 199 12.24 2.72 -17.97
CA LYS A 199 10.82 2.79 -17.60
C LYS A 199 10.13 1.44 -17.69
N GLY A 200 10.46 0.58 -18.65
CA GLY A 200 9.72 -0.67 -18.82
C GLY A 200 8.22 -0.43 -19.02
N ASN A 201 7.38 -1.35 -18.52
CA ASN A 201 5.92 -1.25 -18.58
C ASN A 201 5.30 -0.73 -17.27
N THR A 202 6.06 0.05 -16.51
CA THR A 202 5.70 0.45 -15.16
C THR A 202 4.88 1.74 -15.12
N CYS A 203 4.35 2.05 -13.95
CA CYS A 203 3.64 3.29 -13.67
C CYS A 203 4.13 3.88 -12.33
N ASP A 204 3.99 5.20 -12.21
CA ASP A 204 4.42 5.96 -11.04
C ASP A 204 3.48 7.15 -10.85
N ASP A 205 2.58 7.07 -9.86
CA ASP A 205 1.61 8.12 -9.58
C ASP A 205 1.33 8.23 -8.08
N ALA A 206 1.96 9.22 -7.45
CA ALA A 206 1.77 9.51 -6.03
C ALA A 206 0.35 10.01 -5.69
N ASN A 207 -0.45 10.43 -6.68
CA ASN A 207 -1.82 10.91 -6.47
C ASN A 207 -2.85 9.77 -6.54
N ASP A 208 -2.46 8.60 -7.02
CA ASP A 208 -3.29 7.41 -6.97
C ASP A 208 -3.14 6.73 -5.61
N ALA A 209 -4.09 6.99 -4.70
CA ALA A 209 -4.06 6.47 -3.33
C ALA A 209 -4.02 4.94 -3.24
N VAL A 210 -4.51 4.21 -4.25
CA VAL A 210 -4.45 2.74 -4.30
C VAL A 210 -3.09 2.30 -4.83
N GLY A 211 -2.62 2.98 -5.87
CA GLY A 211 -1.42 2.66 -6.61
C GLY A 211 -1.78 2.29 -8.05
N CYS A 212 -1.11 2.97 -8.98
CA CYS A 212 -1.41 2.89 -10.40
C CYS A 212 -1.31 1.46 -10.96
N ILE A 213 -0.54 0.57 -10.33
CA ILE A 213 -0.43 -0.84 -10.79
C ILE A 213 -1.77 -1.57 -10.68
N PHE A 214 -2.57 -1.21 -9.68
CA PHE A 214 -3.88 -1.80 -9.44
C PHE A 214 -4.97 -1.11 -10.26
N THR A 215 -5.01 0.23 -10.23
CA THR A 215 -6.08 1.00 -10.89
C THR A 215 -6.02 0.90 -12.41
N GLN A 216 -4.80 0.83 -12.97
CA GLN A 216 -4.58 0.65 -14.41
C GLN A 216 -4.49 -0.82 -14.82
N LYS A 217 -4.65 -1.76 -13.87
CA LYS A 217 -4.63 -3.22 -14.10
C LYS A 217 -3.33 -3.69 -14.76
N LEU A 218 -2.21 -3.13 -14.32
CA LEU A 218 -0.88 -3.45 -14.81
C LEU A 218 -0.21 -4.59 -14.02
N ILE A 219 -0.79 -4.98 -12.89
CA ILE A 219 -0.25 -6.04 -12.04
C ILE A 219 -0.20 -7.38 -12.77
N VAL A 220 0.96 -8.01 -12.70
CA VAL A 220 1.20 -9.39 -13.11
C VAL A 220 1.46 -10.20 -11.85
N ASN A 221 0.55 -11.12 -11.56
CA ASN A 221 0.66 -11.99 -10.40
C ASN A 221 1.74 -13.05 -10.63
N ASP A 222 2.72 -13.12 -9.73
CA ASP A 222 3.82 -14.09 -9.80
C ASP A 222 3.41 -15.52 -9.41
N ALA A 223 2.27 -15.66 -8.73
CA ALA A 223 1.67 -16.93 -8.34
C ALA A 223 0.15 -16.91 -8.57
N THR A 224 -0.45 -18.08 -8.70
CA THR A 224 -1.90 -18.25 -8.75
C THR A 224 -2.50 -18.38 -7.34
N PRO A 225 -3.80 -18.07 -7.16
CA PRO A 225 -4.49 -18.33 -5.89
C PRO A 225 -4.38 -19.78 -5.41
N ASP A 226 -4.38 -20.77 -6.31
CA ASP A 226 -4.30 -22.18 -5.94
C ASP A 226 -2.87 -22.59 -5.53
N GLU A 227 -1.84 -22.04 -6.18
CA GLU A 227 -0.45 -22.21 -5.72
C GLU A 227 -0.25 -21.60 -4.33
N ILE A 228 -0.85 -20.43 -4.06
CA ILE A 228 -0.82 -19.81 -2.72
C ILE A 228 -1.51 -20.70 -1.69
N LYS A 229 -2.74 -21.16 -1.97
CA LYS A 229 -3.48 -22.07 -1.07
C LYS A 229 -2.68 -23.34 -0.77
N ALA A 230 -2.06 -23.92 -1.79
CA ALA A 230 -1.22 -25.10 -1.63
C ALA A 230 0.02 -24.80 -0.78
N ALA A 231 0.67 -23.65 -0.98
CA ALA A 231 1.87 -23.26 -0.25
C ALA A 231 1.62 -23.01 1.25
N VAL A 232 0.41 -22.54 1.61
CA VAL A 232 0.06 -22.25 3.01
C VAL A 232 -0.65 -23.40 3.72
N ALA A 233 -0.91 -24.51 3.03
CA ALA A 233 -1.46 -25.71 3.63
C ALA A 233 -0.53 -26.22 4.74
N GLY A 234 -0.96 -26.11 6.00
CA GLY A 234 -0.18 -26.53 7.17
C GLY A 234 0.67 -25.45 7.84
N VAL A 235 0.55 -24.18 7.43
CA VAL A 235 1.15 -23.07 8.19
C VAL A 235 0.37 -22.87 9.50
N ALA A 236 1.03 -23.07 10.63
CA ALA A 236 0.46 -22.75 11.93
C ALA A 236 0.38 -21.22 12.09
N VAL A 237 -0.81 -20.71 12.39
CA VAL A 237 -1.01 -19.29 12.71
C VAL A 237 -0.39 -19.02 14.08
N ALA A 238 0.39 -17.95 14.20
CA ALA A 238 0.90 -17.50 15.49
C ALA A 238 -0.27 -17.25 16.44
N ALA A 239 -0.22 -17.89 17.62
CA ALA A 239 -1.26 -17.70 18.62
C ALA A 239 -1.35 -16.21 18.98
N PRO A 240 -2.57 -15.63 19.06
CA PRO A 240 -2.73 -14.26 19.49
C PRO A 240 -2.09 -14.08 20.88
N PRO A 241 -1.53 -12.89 21.19
CA PRO A 241 -1.06 -12.62 22.54
C PRO A 241 -2.20 -12.88 23.53
N PRO A 242 -1.90 -13.43 24.72
CA PRO A 242 -2.93 -13.71 25.71
C PRO A 242 -3.71 -12.43 26.01
N PRO A 243 -5.04 -12.51 26.12
CA PRO A 243 -5.84 -11.33 26.44
C PRO A 243 -5.36 -10.71 27.76
N PRO A 244 -5.45 -9.39 27.93
CA PRO A 244 -5.19 -8.76 29.21
C PRO A 244 -6.06 -9.42 30.29
N ALA A 245 -5.48 -9.66 31.47
CA ALA A 245 -6.14 -10.36 32.56
C ALA A 245 -7.51 -9.71 32.85
N PRO A 246 -8.59 -10.51 32.92
CA PRO A 246 -9.93 -9.96 33.17
C PRO A 246 -9.99 -9.34 34.58
N PRO A 247 -10.71 -8.20 34.76
CA PRO A 247 -11.08 -7.76 36.09
C PRO A 247 -12.01 -8.80 36.75
N ALA A 248 -11.89 -8.92 38.07
CA ALA A 248 -12.57 -9.94 38.87
C ALA A 248 -14.09 -10.01 38.59
N ALA A 249 -14.58 -11.23 38.40
CA ALA A 249 -15.96 -11.53 38.00
C ALA A 249 -16.99 -11.20 39.11
N ALA A 250 -18.09 -10.56 38.70
CA ALA A 250 -19.35 -10.60 39.43
C ALA A 250 -20.23 -11.77 38.93
N ALA A 251 -21.05 -12.28 39.83
CA ALA A 251 -21.78 -13.56 39.82
C ALA A 251 -22.75 -13.78 38.62
N PRO A 252 -23.18 -15.04 38.34
CA PRO A 252 -23.88 -15.39 37.11
C PRO A 252 -25.40 -15.23 37.21
N ALA A 253 -26.03 -14.92 36.08
CA ALA A 253 -27.47 -15.10 35.87
C ALA A 253 -27.72 -15.95 34.60
N GLN A 254 -28.79 -16.73 34.66
CA GLN A 254 -29.09 -17.92 33.85
C GLN A 254 -29.56 -17.64 32.41
N ALA A 255 -29.57 -18.69 31.61
CA ALA A 255 -29.88 -18.73 30.18
C ALA A 255 -31.36 -18.48 29.82
N GLN A 256 -31.62 -17.81 28.67
CA GLN A 256 -32.54 -18.23 27.57
C GLN A 256 -32.68 -17.16 26.46
N GLY A 257 -32.74 -17.60 25.19
CA GLY A 257 -33.22 -16.83 24.01
C GLY A 257 -32.23 -16.68 22.83
N PRO A 258 -32.69 -16.70 21.55
CA PRO A 258 -31.82 -16.49 20.38
C PRO A 258 -31.14 -15.12 20.44
N PRO A 259 -29.88 -14.99 19.97
CA PRO A 259 -29.06 -13.84 20.31
C PRO A 259 -29.68 -12.54 19.76
N PRO A 260 -29.95 -11.53 20.61
CA PRO A 260 -30.27 -10.20 20.14
C PRO A 260 -29.05 -9.64 19.41
N ALA A 261 -29.30 -8.72 18.46
CA ALA A 261 -28.26 -7.99 17.75
C ALA A 261 -27.17 -7.51 18.73
N PRO A 262 -25.88 -7.66 18.40
CA PRO A 262 -24.81 -7.37 19.34
C PRO A 262 -24.96 -5.93 19.86
N PRO A 263 -24.78 -5.68 21.17
CA PRO A 263 -24.87 -4.33 21.72
C PRO A 263 -23.85 -3.44 21.01
N ALA A 264 -24.18 -2.16 20.81
CA ALA A 264 -23.37 -1.18 20.08
C ALA A 264 -21.89 -1.12 20.51
N SER A 265 -21.56 -1.59 21.73
CA SER A 265 -20.19 -1.76 22.21
C SER A 265 -19.35 -2.78 21.42
N ALA A 266 -19.96 -3.73 20.70
CA ALA A 266 -19.26 -4.79 19.98
C ALA A 266 -18.86 -4.41 18.54
N ILE A 267 -19.60 -3.50 17.90
CA ILE A 267 -19.38 -3.04 16.52
C ILE A 267 -18.90 -1.57 16.43
N GLY A 268 -18.79 -0.89 17.57
CA GLY A 268 -18.35 0.51 17.65
C GLY A 268 -19.50 1.50 17.51
N SER A 269 -19.20 2.77 17.76
CA SER A 269 -20.11 3.90 17.60
C SER A 269 -20.01 4.49 16.20
N PHE A 270 -21.14 4.56 15.48
CA PHE A 270 -21.26 5.21 14.18
C PHE A 270 -21.52 6.72 14.30
N GLY A 271 -21.35 7.28 15.50
CA GLY A 271 -21.56 8.70 15.77
C GLY A 271 -23.01 9.11 15.51
N LYS A 272 -23.21 10.11 14.64
CA LYS A 272 -24.56 10.60 14.28
C LYS A 272 -25.27 9.78 13.19
N CYS A 273 -24.58 8.83 12.58
CA CYS A 273 -25.14 7.99 11.54
C CYS A 273 -25.71 6.69 12.11
N SER A 274 -26.64 6.09 11.38
CA SER A 274 -27.16 4.76 11.67
C SER A 274 -26.11 3.67 11.44
N VAL A 275 -26.38 2.47 11.94
CA VAL A 275 -25.58 1.29 11.59
C VAL A 275 -25.70 1.04 10.08
N PRO A 276 -24.59 0.90 9.34
CA PRO A 276 -24.62 0.59 7.92
C PRO A 276 -25.49 -0.61 7.54
N GLN A 277 -26.29 -0.44 6.48
CA GLN A 277 -27.02 -1.53 5.85
C GLN A 277 -27.15 -1.26 4.35
N ILE A 278 -26.95 -2.30 3.53
CA ILE A 278 -27.07 -2.27 2.08
C ILE A 278 -28.21 -3.18 1.65
N GLU A 279 -29.05 -2.73 0.71
CA GLU A 279 -30.00 -3.59 0.02
C GLU A 279 -29.53 -3.90 -1.40
N PHE A 280 -29.91 -5.08 -1.89
CA PHE A 280 -29.70 -5.53 -3.26
C PHE A 280 -31.04 -5.86 -3.90
N ALA A 281 -31.40 -5.14 -4.97
CA ALA A 281 -32.67 -5.35 -5.67
C ALA A 281 -32.60 -4.84 -7.12
N ALA A 282 -33.55 -5.30 -7.94
CA ALA A 282 -33.87 -4.67 -9.22
C ALA A 282 -34.78 -3.45 -8.99
N GLY A 283 -34.76 -2.48 -9.91
CA GLY A 283 -35.63 -1.30 -9.84
C GLY A 283 -35.10 -0.15 -8.99
N LEU A 284 -33.97 -0.30 -8.29
CA LEU A 284 -33.38 0.76 -7.49
C LEU A 284 -32.92 1.93 -8.37
N ASP A 285 -33.38 3.13 -8.06
CA ASP A 285 -33.22 4.36 -8.87
C ASP A 285 -33.64 4.18 -10.35
N GLY A 286 -34.66 3.35 -10.60
CA GLY A 286 -35.20 3.11 -11.94
C GLY A 286 -34.32 2.24 -12.84
N ARG A 287 -33.27 1.60 -12.30
CA ARG A 287 -32.44 0.64 -13.04
C ARG A 287 -33.21 -0.64 -13.36
N LYS A 288 -32.97 -1.21 -14.54
CA LYS A 288 -33.56 -2.50 -14.94
C LYS A 288 -32.78 -3.68 -14.37
N GLU A 289 -31.48 -3.50 -14.22
CA GLU A 289 -30.56 -4.46 -13.63
C GLU A 289 -30.65 -4.43 -12.09
N THR A 290 -30.21 -5.52 -11.46
CA THR A 290 -29.99 -5.51 -10.01
C THR A 290 -28.85 -4.57 -9.64
N SER A 291 -28.99 -3.93 -8.49
CA SER A 291 -27.99 -2.98 -7.98
C SER A 291 -28.04 -2.93 -6.45
N PHE A 292 -27.06 -2.24 -5.88
CA PHE A 292 -26.86 -2.06 -4.46
C PHE A 292 -27.15 -0.62 -4.07
N GLN A 293 -27.75 -0.40 -2.90
CA GLN A 293 -27.84 0.95 -2.34
C GLN A 293 -27.89 0.94 -0.80
N PRO A 294 -27.50 2.04 -0.13
CA PRO A 294 -27.70 2.15 1.30
C PRO A 294 -29.19 2.19 1.63
N VAL A 295 -29.61 1.45 2.66
CA VAL A 295 -31.00 1.44 3.15
C VAL A 295 -31.34 2.78 3.80
N ASP A 296 -30.47 3.27 4.69
CA ASP A 296 -30.64 4.58 5.30
C ASP A 296 -29.96 5.68 4.47
N LYS A 297 -30.75 6.30 3.60
CA LYS A 297 -30.32 7.45 2.79
C LYS A 297 -30.10 8.73 3.58
N SER A 298 -30.56 8.82 4.83
CA SER A 298 -30.34 9.99 5.67
C SER A 298 -28.90 10.04 6.20
N SER A 299 -28.37 8.88 6.61
CA SER A 299 -26.96 8.73 7.00
C SER A 299 -26.04 8.56 5.80
N TYR A 300 -26.49 7.84 4.76
CA TYR A 300 -25.68 7.43 3.62
C TYR A 300 -26.37 7.81 2.30
N ASN A 301 -26.38 9.11 1.99
CA ASN A 301 -27.04 9.63 0.79
C ASN A 301 -26.25 9.34 -0.49
N HIS A 302 -26.35 8.10 -0.99
CA HIS A 302 -25.78 7.68 -2.25
C HIS A 302 -26.84 6.93 -3.07
N GLY A 303 -26.85 7.16 -4.39
CA GLY A 303 -27.72 6.42 -5.32
C GLY A 303 -27.33 4.94 -5.46
N SER A 304 -28.09 4.19 -6.25
CA SER A 304 -27.82 2.78 -6.52
C SER A 304 -26.62 2.61 -7.44
N ALA A 305 -25.83 1.55 -7.22
CA ALA A 305 -24.69 1.18 -8.06
C ALA A 305 -24.68 -0.32 -8.34
N GLN A 306 -24.22 -0.73 -9.52
CA GLN A 306 -24.12 -2.16 -9.89
C GLN A 306 -22.93 -2.87 -9.23
N ALA A 307 -21.95 -2.12 -8.72
CA ALA A 307 -20.78 -2.66 -8.05
C ALA A 307 -20.86 -2.35 -6.55
N ILE A 308 -20.90 -3.39 -5.72
CA ILE A 308 -20.97 -3.27 -4.26
C ILE A 308 -19.86 -2.39 -3.68
N GLY A 309 -18.65 -2.47 -4.26
CA GLY A 309 -17.48 -1.68 -3.85
C GLY A 309 -17.72 -0.17 -3.83
N ILE A 310 -18.56 0.37 -4.73
CA ILE A 310 -18.91 1.80 -4.75
C ILE A 310 -19.71 2.17 -3.50
N ILE A 311 -20.70 1.33 -3.14
CA ILE A 311 -21.59 1.58 -2.01
C ILE A 311 -20.86 1.40 -0.69
N THR A 312 -20.07 0.33 -0.54
CA THR A 312 -19.33 0.05 0.69
C THR A 312 -18.24 1.09 0.93
N GLN A 313 -17.52 1.53 -0.11
CA GLN A 313 -16.54 2.61 -0.01
C GLN A 313 -17.20 3.91 0.46
N PHE A 314 -18.27 4.33 -0.21
CA PHE A 314 -19.00 5.54 0.17
C PHE A 314 -19.47 5.50 1.62
N ILE A 315 -20.00 4.37 2.08
CA ILE A 315 -20.46 4.22 3.47
C ILE A 315 -19.29 4.39 4.44
N CYS A 316 -18.17 3.68 4.24
CA CYS A 316 -17.03 3.76 5.16
C CYS A 316 -16.35 5.15 5.14
N ASP A 317 -16.33 5.82 4.00
CA ASP A 317 -15.88 7.22 3.89
C ASP A 317 -16.81 8.17 4.63
N THR A 318 -18.12 7.98 4.51
CA THR A 318 -19.13 8.79 5.21
C THR A 318 -19.00 8.63 6.73
N LEU A 319 -18.75 7.41 7.21
CA LEU A 319 -18.45 7.14 8.62
C LEU A 319 -17.24 7.94 9.12
N THR A 320 -16.20 8.03 8.28
CA THR A 320 -14.95 8.73 8.60
C THR A 320 -15.10 10.24 8.58
N ASN A 321 -15.78 10.78 7.56
CA ASN A 321 -15.77 12.20 7.26
C ASN A 321 -16.93 12.96 7.88
N SER A 322 -18.10 12.32 7.99
CA SER A 322 -19.35 13.00 8.30
C SER A 322 -19.99 12.50 9.59
N CYS A 323 -19.91 11.20 9.86
CA CYS A 323 -20.67 10.60 10.97
C CYS A 323 -20.01 10.80 12.34
N GLY A 324 -18.70 11.04 12.39
CA GLY A 324 -17.96 11.05 13.66
C GLY A 324 -17.86 9.65 14.28
N ALA A 325 -17.75 8.62 13.44
CA ALA A 325 -17.63 7.25 13.91
C ALA A 325 -16.31 7.04 14.68
N ASP A 326 -16.33 6.16 15.68
CA ASP A 326 -15.13 5.80 16.42
C ASP A 326 -14.22 4.85 15.63
N ALA A 327 -13.01 4.62 16.13
CA ALA A 327 -12.04 3.74 15.46
C ALA A 327 -12.56 2.31 15.28
N LYS A 328 -13.42 1.84 16.19
CA LYS A 328 -13.97 0.49 16.15
C LYS A 328 -15.02 0.37 15.05
N ALA A 329 -15.92 1.33 14.92
CA ALA A 329 -16.91 1.39 13.84
C ALA A 329 -16.26 1.51 12.47
N LYS A 330 -15.16 2.26 12.35
CA LYS A 330 -14.36 2.33 11.10
C LYS A 330 -13.74 0.98 10.76
N ALA A 331 -13.14 0.30 11.75
CA ALA A 331 -12.58 -1.04 11.57
C ALA A 331 -13.67 -2.07 11.21
N THR A 332 -14.84 -2.01 11.85
CA THR A 332 -15.99 -2.87 11.53
C THR A 332 -16.48 -2.61 10.11
N CYS A 333 -16.53 -1.34 9.66
CA CYS A 333 -16.89 -1.03 8.27
C CYS A 333 -15.88 -1.58 7.26
N ALA A 334 -14.58 -1.46 7.54
CA ALA A 334 -13.54 -2.06 6.69
C ALA A 334 -13.67 -3.59 6.61
N ALA A 335 -13.98 -4.25 7.73
CA ALA A 335 -14.27 -5.69 7.73
C ALA A 335 -15.52 -6.03 6.91
N ALA A 336 -16.58 -5.23 7.00
CA ALA A 336 -17.80 -5.40 6.20
C ALA A 336 -17.53 -5.22 4.71
N GLN A 337 -16.71 -4.23 4.33
CA GLN A 337 -16.27 -4.02 2.95
C GLN A 337 -15.47 -5.21 2.42
N ALA A 338 -14.55 -5.75 3.22
CA ALA A 338 -13.79 -6.95 2.85
C ALA A 338 -14.70 -8.17 2.68
N ALA A 339 -15.66 -8.37 3.59
CA ALA A 339 -16.64 -9.46 3.50
C ALA A 339 -17.49 -9.36 2.23
N ALA A 340 -17.96 -8.16 1.89
CA ALA A 340 -18.70 -7.88 0.67
C ALA A 340 -17.89 -8.22 -0.60
N ASN A 341 -16.61 -7.83 -0.62
CA ASN A 341 -15.71 -8.06 -1.76
C ASN A 341 -15.31 -9.54 -1.92
N ALA A 342 -15.40 -10.33 -0.85
CA ALA A 342 -15.11 -11.77 -0.87
C ALA A 342 -16.32 -12.62 -1.33
N ALA A 343 -17.53 -12.05 -1.30
CA ALA A 343 -18.74 -12.73 -1.76
C ALA A 343 -18.80 -12.83 -3.30
N PRO A 344 -19.60 -13.75 -3.86
CA PRO A 344 -19.80 -13.88 -5.30
C PRO A 344 -20.28 -12.55 -5.93
N PRO A 345 -19.45 -11.84 -6.71
CA PRO A 345 -19.70 -10.43 -7.02
C PRO A 345 -20.96 -10.23 -7.85
N LYS A 346 -21.60 -9.06 -7.66
CA LYS A 346 -22.84 -8.63 -8.33
C LYS A 346 -24.05 -9.46 -7.94
N THR A 347 -24.05 -10.06 -6.76
CA THR A 347 -25.20 -10.81 -6.24
C THR A 347 -25.67 -10.26 -4.90
N GLY A 348 -26.81 -10.76 -4.42
CA GLY A 348 -27.27 -10.42 -3.07
C GLY A 348 -26.31 -10.90 -1.98
N ALA A 349 -25.45 -11.88 -2.28
CA ALA A 349 -24.47 -12.39 -1.32
C ALA A 349 -23.45 -11.31 -0.90
N ASP A 350 -23.14 -10.34 -1.76
CA ASP A 350 -22.25 -9.22 -1.46
C ASP A 350 -22.86 -8.32 -0.38
N ALA A 351 -24.14 -7.99 -0.54
CA ALA A 351 -24.88 -7.18 0.42
C ALA A 351 -25.11 -7.95 1.73
N ASP A 352 -25.45 -9.24 1.65
CA ASP A 352 -25.64 -10.09 2.82
C ASP A 352 -24.34 -10.24 3.61
N ALA A 353 -23.20 -10.40 2.94
CA ALA A 353 -21.89 -10.47 3.58
C ALA A 353 -21.53 -9.15 4.29
N PHE A 354 -21.82 -8.01 3.66
CA PHE A 354 -21.66 -6.70 4.30
C PHE A 354 -22.53 -6.56 5.55
N ASN A 355 -23.84 -6.83 5.42
CA ASN A 355 -24.83 -6.66 6.47
C ASN A 355 -24.57 -7.59 7.67
N SER A 356 -24.09 -8.80 7.41
CA SER A 356 -23.78 -9.81 8.43
C SER A 356 -22.73 -9.34 9.42
N VAL A 357 -21.75 -8.54 8.99
CA VAL A 357 -20.72 -7.96 9.89
C VAL A 357 -21.32 -7.01 10.93
N PHE A 358 -22.46 -6.38 10.61
CA PHE A 358 -23.22 -5.54 11.54
C PHE A 358 -24.30 -6.32 12.32
N GLY A 359 -24.34 -7.65 12.20
CA GLY A 359 -25.35 -8.49 12.83
C GLY A 359 -26.73 -8.38 12.17
N ILE A 360 -26.80 -7.83 10.95
CA ILE A 360 -28.04 -7.68 10.20
C ILE A 360 -28.18 -8.89 9.26
N GLN A 361 -29.20 -9.71 9.50
CA GLN A 361 -29.55 -10.80 8.60
C GLN A 361 -30.48 -10.28 7.51
N THR A 362 -29.93 -10.11 6.32
CA THR A 362 -30.73 -9.96 5.09
C THR A 362 -30.78 -11.30 4.38
N ALA A 363 -31.98 -11.72 3.99
CA ALA A 363 -32.15 -12.84 3.08
C ALA A 363 -32.31 -12.24 1.70
N SER A 364 -31.21 -12.03 0.98
CA SER A 364 -31.31 -11.77 -0.45
C SER A 364 -31.87 -13.04 -1.08
N ARG A 365 -33.19 -13.03 -1.35
CA ARG A 365 -33.91 -14.19 -1.86
C ARG A 365 -33.13 -14.76 -3.04
N CYS A 366 -32.64 -16.00 -2.91
CA CYS A 366 -32.16 -16.78 -4.04
C CYS A 366 -33.25 -16.77 -5.10
N PHE A 367 -33.09 -15.95 -6.13
CA PHE A 367 -33.73 -16.24 -7.41
C PHE A 367 -32.94 -17.42 -7.98
N LEU A 368 -33.50 -18.62 -7.77
CA LEU A 368 -33.19 -19.83 -8.53
C LEU A 368 -33.52 -19.61 -10.01
#